data_AF-A0A7C7R0T1-F1
#
_entry.id   AF-A0A7C7R0T1-F1
#
_cell.length_a   1.000
_cell.length_b   1.000
_cell.length_c   1.000
_cell.angle_alpha   90.00
_cell.angle_beta   90.00
_cell.angle_gamma   90.00
#
_symmetry.space_group_name_H-M   'P 1'
#
loop_
_entity.id
_entity.type
_entity.pdbx_description
1 polymer ?
#
loop_
_entity_poly.entity_id
_entity_poly.type
_entity_poly.pdbx_seq_one_letter_code
_entity_poly.pdbx_strand_id
1 'polypeptide(L)'
;MMKKAVLLLLPVAAAAGPAALFSGAKWWSHQTDPAQASLDPALPHSLPAGPAGDSTRQVGPATAAHPRIPVMDLGEVLRFDISPDWIMKTWPRVSSGLAQLQLHGYRVSLLTGTRPDDLAGALTYYFDSHQRLQRITFHGTTGDARKLIYFLGARFGFVRLLTNDPGLVAYHVPGPRGQSAGYLHIRPAGVVRSTHPHTHFRLTFDIERPTWR
;
A
#
# COMPACT_ATOMS: atom_id res chain seq x y z
N MET A 1 56.18 -47.99 -0.95
CA MET A 1 55.84 -47.46 -2.30
C MET A 1 55.01 -48.51 -3.03
N MET A 2 53.69 -48.33 -3.12
CA MET A 2 52.83 -49.19 -3.95
C MET A 2 51.49 -48.51 -4.25
N LYS A 3 51.06 -48.72 -5.51
CA LYS A 3 49.89 -48.18 -6.21
C LYS A 3 48.57 -48.69 -5.63
N LYS A 4 47.48 -47.93 -5.78
CA LYS A 4 46.20 -48.39 -6.36
C LYS A 4 45.22 -47.23 -6.56
N ALA A 5 44.81 -47.07 -7.82
CA ALA A 5 43.67 -46.29 -8.26
C ALA A 5 42.36 -47.03 -7.90
N VAL A 6 41.31 -46.29 -7.54
CA VAL A 6 39.91 -46.72 -7.70
C VAL A 6 39.11 -45.53 -8.22
N LEU A 7 38.39 -45.80 -9.30
CA LEU A 7 37.47 -44.96 -10.05
C LEU A 7 36.06 -44.95 -9.43
N LEU A 8 35.32 -43.89 -9.78
CA LEU A 8 33.87 -43.81 -9.98
C LEU A 8 32.93 -43.95 -8.78
N LEU A 9 32.16 -42.88 -8.53
CA LEU A 9 30.73 -42.85 -8.85
C LEU A 9 30.16 -41.42 -8.74
N LEU A 10 29.74 -40.90 -9.90
CA LEU A 10 28.78 -39.81 -10.05
C LEU A 10 27.37 -40.36 -9.76
N PRO A 11 26.46 -39.51 -9.25
CA PRO A 11 25.16 -39.44 -9.88
C PRO A 11 24.83 -38.02 -10.33
N VAL A 12 24.39 -37.97 -11.59
CA VAL A 12 23.64 -36.88 -12.20
C VAL A 12 22.27 -36.80 -11.52
N ALA A 13 21.89 -35.61 -11.05
CA ALA A 13 20.49 -35.25 -10.84
C ALA A 13 20.30 -33.80 -11.26
N ALA A 14 19.74 -33.64 -12.45
CA ALA A 14 19.12 -32.41 -12.91
C ALA A 14 17.86 -32.13 -12.09
N ALA A 15 17.61 -30.88 -11.70
CA ALA A 15 16.26 -30.34 -11.59
C ALA A 15 16.29 -28.82 -11.39
N ALA A 16 15.48 -28.16 -12.20
CA ALA A 16 15.18 -26.74 -12.21
C ALA A 16 14.64 -26.17 -10.87
N GLY A 17 14.91 -24.89 -10.63
CA GLY A 17 14.05 -23.98 -9.86
C GLY A 17 14.71 -23.32 -8.63
N PRO A 18 14.36 -22.06 -8.29
CA PRO A 18 13.03 -21.48 -8.50
C PRO A 18 13.04 -20.13 -9.26
N ALA A 19 12.68 -20.18 -10.54
CA ALA A 19 12.08 -19.05 -11.26
C ALA A 19 10.56 -18.94 -11.01
N ALA A 20 10.08 -19.42 -9.85
CA ALA A 20 8.66 -19.64 -9.56
C ALA A 20 8.13 -18.84 -8.34
N LEU A 21 8.76 -17.70 -7.99
CA LEU A 21 8.26 -16.82 -6.93
C LEU A 21 7.75 -15.45 -7.43
N PHE A 22 7.54 -15.29 -8.73
CA PHE A 22 6.86 -14.12 -9.32
C PHE A 22 5.62 -14.54 -10.13
N SER A 23 4.60 -15.03 -9.43
CA SER A 23 3.25 -15.19 -10.00
C SER A 23 2.18 -14.87 -8.93
N GLY A 24 2.16 -13.62 -8.48
CA GLY A 24 1.20 -13.13 -7.48
C GLY A 24 0.40 -11.93 -7.98
N ALA A 25 -0.36 -12.06 -9.07
CA ALA A 25 -1.30 -11.02 -9.54
C ALA A 25 -2.45 -11.58 -10.42
N LYS A 26 -3.12 -12.66 -10.00
CA LYS A 26 -4.28 -13.23 -10.71
C LYS A 26 -5.53 -13.47 -9.84
N TRP A 27 -5.57 -12.97 -8.62
CA TRP A 27 -6.66 -13.22 -7.67
C TRP A 27 -7.81 -12.20 -7.71
N TRP A 28 -7.79 -11.22 -8.62
CA TRP A 28 -8.80 -10.15 -8.72
C TRP A 28 -9.78 -10.29 -9.91
N SER A 29 -9.88 -11.45 -10.56
CA SER A 29 -10.79 -11.64 -11.71
C SER A 29 -11.99 -12.55 -11.45
N HIS A 30 -12.43 -12.71 -10.19
CA HIS A 30 -13.68 -13.40 -9.88
C HIS A 30 -14.51 -12.62 -8.87
N GLN A 31 -15.20 -11.59 -9.36
CA GLN A 31 -16.51 -11.28 -8.78
C GLN A 31 -17.49 -11.08 -9.93
N THR A 32 -18.20 -12.17 -10.16
CA THR A 32 -19.19 -12.45 -11.19
C THR A 32 -20.43 -11.58 -11.04
N ASP A 33 -20.92 -11.10 -12.18
CA ASP A 33 -22.29 -10.66 -12.42
C ASP A 33 -23.32 -11.65 -11.84
N PRO A 34 -24.33 -11.18 -11.09
CA PRO A 34 -25.56 -11.94 -10.93
C PRO A 34 -26.54 -11.48 -12.01
N ALA A 35 -26.43 -12.07 -13.20
CA ALA A 35 -27.50 -12.08 -14.17
C ALA A 35 -28.08 -13.50 -14.28
N GLN A 36 -29.40 -13.58 -14.16
CA GLN A 36 -30.28 -14.66 -14.59
C GLN A 36 -30.51 -15.84 -13.63
N ALA A 37 -31.58 -15.70 -12.85
CA ALA A 37 -32.52 -16.80 -12.61
C ALA A 37 -33.81 -16.49 -13.39
N SER A 38 -34.27 -17.49 -14.12
CA SER A 38 -35.26 -17.42 -15.20
C SER A 38 -36.72 -17.39 -14.70
N LEU A 39 -37.52 -16.57 -15.38
CA LEU A 39 -38.95 -16.64 -15.76
C LEU A 39 -39.91 -17.65 -15.08
N ASP A 40 -41.08 -17.14 -14.67
CA ASP A 40 -42.37 -17.70 -15.11
C ASP A 40 -43.49 -16.63 -15.12
N PRO A 41 -44.32 -16.52 -16.18
CA PRO A 41 -45.49 -15.64 -16.26
C PRO A 41 -46.81 -16.42 -16.23
N ALA A 42 -47.66 -16.22 -15.21
CA ALA A 42 -49.12 -16.46 -15.30
C ALA A 42 -49.88 -15.83 -14.11
N LEU A 43 -50.91 -15.02 -14.42
CA LEU A 43 -51.86 -14.28 -13.56
C LEU A 43 -52.97 -15.22 -12.98
N PRO A 44 -54.03 -14.77 -12.23
CA PRO A 44 -54.37 -13.51 -11.55
C PRO A 44 -54.90 -13.65 -10.09
N HIS A 45 -55.02 -12.50 -9.42
CA HIS A 45 -55.91 -12.08 -8.30
C HIS A 45 -56.42 -13.09 -7.25
N SER A 46 -56.04 -12.85 -5.99
CA SER A 46 -56.97 -12.81 -4.84
C SER A 46 -56.33 -12.14 -3.63
N LEU A 47 -56.87 -10.98 -3.24
CA LEU A 47 -56.63 -10.32 -1.95
C LEU A 47 -57.55 -10.96 -0.90
N PRO A 48 -57.04 -11.31 0.29
CA PRO A 48 -57.80 -11.17 1.51
C PRO A 48 -57.23 -10.00 2.32
N ALA A 49 -58.07 -8.99 2.53
CA ALA A 49 -57.86 -7.93 3.48
C ALA A 49 -57.76 -8.51 4.91
N GLY A 50 -56.66 -8.23 5.60
CA GLY A 50 -56.43 -8.52 7.02
C GLY A 50 -55.72 -7.33 7.66
N PRO A 51 -56.02 -7.02 8.93
CA PRO A 51 -56.07 -5.65 9.43
C PRO A 51 -54.68 -5.00 9.56
N ALA A 52 -54.67 -3.69 9.31
CA ALA A 52 -53.58 -2.78 9.57
C ALA A 52 -53.13 -2.88 11.04
N GLY A 53 -52.11 -3.68 11.29
CA GLY A 53 -51.26 -3.57 12.46
C GLY A 53 -50.10 -2.66 12.11
N ASP A 54 -50.11 -1.45 12.66
CA ASP A 54 -49.00 -0.50 12.63
C ASP A 54 -47.73 -1.16 13.17
N SER A 55 -46.96 -1.74 12.27
CA SER A 55 -45.53 -1.96 12.43
C SER A 55 -44.83 -0.95 11.55
N THR A 56 -44.96 0.34 11.87
CA THR A 56 -43.93 1.31 11.52
C THR A 56 -42.65 0.88 12.22
N ARG A 57 -41.93 -0.06 11.60
CA ARG A 57 -40.51 -0.27 11.83
C ARG A 57 -39.86 1.02 11.40
N GLN A 58 -39.76 1.95 12.34
CA GLN A 58 -39.03 3.19 12.22
C GLN A 58 -37.57 2.79 11.99
N VAL A 59 -37.23 2.57 10.73
CA VAL A 59 -35.85 2.56 10.25
C VAL A 59 -35.42 4.01 10.37
N GLY A 60 -35.08 4.42 11.59
CA GLY A 60 -34.32 5.63 11.79
C GLY A 60 -33.10 5.56 10.88
N PRO A 61 -32.71 6.65 10.22
CA PRO A 61 -31.48 6.65 9.47
C PRO A 61 -30.37 6.38 10.48
N ALA A 62 -29.90 5.13 10.53
CA ALA A 62 -28.61 4.81 11.08
C ALA A 62 -27.60 5.41 10.10
N THR A 63 -27.43 6.73 10.18
CA THR A 63 -26.25 7.39 9.66
C THR A 63 -25.11 6.88 10.53
N ALA A 64 -24.65 5.67 10.25
CA ALA A 64 -23.37 5.20 10.72
C ALA A 64 -22.38 6.25 10.22
N ALA A 65 -21.93 7.11 11.13
CA ALA A 65 -20.90 8.09 10.87
C ALA A 65 -19.69 7.28 10.42
N HIS A 66 -19.48 7.20 9.11
CA HIS A 66 -18.33 6.49 8.58
C HIS A 66 -17.12 7.25 9.10
N PRO A 67 -16.17 6.57 9.77
CA PRO A 67 -15.00 7.25 10.30
C PRO A 67 -14.28 7.95 9.15
N ARG A 68 -14.27 9.28 9.19
CA ARG A 68 -13.63 10.10 8.16
C ARG A 68 -12.13 9.89 8.26
N ILE A 69 -11.48 9.59 7.13
CA ILE A 69 -10.02 9.55 7.07
C ILE A 69 -9.51 10.96 7.40
N PRO A 70 -8.65 11.12 8.42
CA PRO A 70 -8.12 12.43 8.77
C PRO A 70 -7.25 12.95 7.62
N VAL A 71 -7.39 14.24 7.32
CA VAL A 71 -6.52 14.94 6.37
C VAL A 71 -5.29 15.39 7.13
N MET A 72 -4.11 14.88 6.77
CA MET A 72 -2.88 15.08 7.53
C MET A 72 -1.79 15.78 6.72
N ASP A 73 -0.97 16.60 7.38
CA ASP A 73 0.18 17.23 6.74
C ASP A 73 1.36 16.25 6.54
N LEU A 74 2.11 16.42 5.46
CA LEU A 74 3.29 15.59 5.14
C LEU A 74 4.38 15.64 6.22
N GLY A 75 4.62 16.83 6.79
CA GLY A 75 5.60 17.03 7.85
C GLY A 75 5.22 16.32 9.14
N GLU A 76 3.93 16.20 9.42
CA GLU A 76 3.43 15.51 10.60
C GLU A 76 3.55 13.99 10.47
N VAL A 77 3.10 13.43 9.35
CA VAL A 77 3.02 11.96 9.18
C VAL A 77 4.35 11.29 8.85
N LEU A 78 5.37 12.05 8.40
CA LEU A 78 6.68 11.51 8.05
C LEU A 78 7.75 11.72 9.13
N ARG A 79 7.36 12.10 10.35
CA ARG A 79 8.29 12.30 11.46
C ARG A 79 8.74 10.96 12.09
N PHE A 80 9.96 10.89 12.59
CA PHE A 80 10.55 9.67 13.17
C PHE A 80 10.41 9.56 14.69
N ASP A 81 9.78 10.54 15.34
CA ASP A 81 9.41 10.58 16.76
C ASP A 81 8.00 10.04 17.03
N ILE A 82 7.34 9.43 16.03
CA ILE A 82 6.05 8.76 16.17
C ILE A 82 6.19 7.48 17.04
N SER A 83 5.22 7.28 17.94
CA SER A 83 5.07 6.07 18.74
C SER A 83 3.90 5.20 18.26
N PRO A 84 3.86 3.90 18.61
CA PRO A 84 2.70 3.06 18.32
C PRO A 84 1.40 3.60 18.93
N ASP A 85 1.44 4.14 20.15
CA ASP A 85 0.27 4.73 20.82
C ASP A 85 -0.29 5.94 20.04
N TRP A 86 0.58 6.82 19.54
CA TRP A 86 0.15 7.91 18.66
C TRP A 86 -0.56 7.38 17.41
N ILE A 87 -0.05 6.31 16.79
CA ILE A 87 -0.70 5.74 15.60
C ILE A 87 -2.11 5.25 15.93
N MET A 88 -2.26 4.53 17.02
CA MET A 88 -3.56 3.97 17.43
C MET A 88 -4.58 5.05 17.81
N LYS A 89 -4.13 6.22 18.28
CA LYS A 89 -5.00 7.37 18.62
C LYS A 89 -5.34 8.25 17.42
N THR A 90 -4.39 8.44 16.51
CA THR A 90 -4.52 9.35 15.37
C THR A 90 -5.31 8.73 14.23
N TRP A 91 -5.13 7.43 13.97
CA TRP A 91 -5.69 6.78 12.80
C TRP A 91 -6.95 5.98 13.17
N PRO A 92 -8.08 6.22 12.50
CA PRO A 92 -9.33 5.52 12.81
C PRO A 92 -9.28 4.01 12.49
N ARG A 93 -8.39 3.63 11.58
CA ARG A 93 -8.16 2.23 11.19
C ARG A 93 -6.67 1.98 11.02
N VAL A 94 -6.19 0.96 11.73
CA VAL A 94 -4.80 0.52 11.69
C VAL A 94 -4.78 -0.98 11.41
N SER A 95 -3.97 -1.40 10.44
CA SER A 95 -3.63 -2.82 10.25
C SER A 95 -2.28 -3.09 10.91
N SER A 96 -2.27 -3.91 11.95
CA SER A 96 -1.06 -4.30 12.70
C SER A 96 -0.60 -5.71 12.31
N GLY A 97 0.58 -6.12 12.83
CA GLY A 97 1.11 -7.48 12.61
C GLY A 97 1.83 -7.68 11.28
N LEU A 98 2.13 -6.61 10.55
CA LEU A 98 2.97 -6.66 9.35
C LEU A 98 4.42 -6.89 9.77
N ALA A 99 4.84 -8.16 9.85
CA ALA A 99 6.20 -8.50 10.20
C ALA A 99 7.11 -8.39 8.97
N GLN A 100 8.10 -7.49 9.06
CA GLN A 100 9.34 -7.61 8.31
C GLN A 100 10.40 -8.09 9.33
N LEU A 101 11.47 -8.77 8.89
CA LEU A 101 12.44 -9.35 9.83
C LEU A 101 12.84 -8.33 10.92
N GLN A 102 12.57 -8.68 12.19
CA GLN A 102 12.82 -7.85 13.39
C GLN A 102 11.99 -6.55 13.52
N LEU A 103 11.04 -6.28 12.62
CA LEU A 103 10.21 -5.07 12.62
C LEU A 103 8.72 -5.37 12.72
N HIS A 104 8.01 -4.61 13.56
CA HIS A 104 6.56 -4.63 13.66
C HIS A 104 5.94 -3.46 12.89
N GLY A 105 5.11 -3.75 11.89
CA GLY A 105 4.50 -2.76 11.03
C GLY A 105 3.06 -2.38 11.43
N TYR A 106 2.78 -1.08 11.43
CA TYR A 106 1.44 -0.51 11.51
C TYR A 106 1.11 0.23 10.22
N ARG A 107 0.11 -0.25 9.49
CA ARG A 107 -0.34 0.33 8.21
C ARG A 107 -1.63 1.11 8.38
N VAL A 108 -1.68 2.28 7.75
CA VAL A 108 -2.78 3.23 7.81
C VAL A 108 -3.11 3.78 6.41
N SER A 109 -4.32 4.28 6.24
CA SER A 109 -4.72 5.00 5.02
C SER A 109 -4.37 6.48 5.15
N LEU A 110 -3.51 6.98 4.28
CA LEU A 110 -3.09 8.39 4.25
C LEU A 110 -3.86 9.15 3.17
N LEU A 111 -4.38 10.31 3.55
CA LEU A 111 -4.88 11.34 2.65
C LEU A 111 -4.36 12.70 3.12
N THR A 112 -3.63 13.45 2.29
CA THR A 112 -3.09 14.76 2.69
C THR A 112 -3.96 15.95 2.27
N GLY A 113 -4.97 15.72 1.44
CA GLY A 113 -5.93 16.75 1.03
C GLY A 113 -6.66 16.40 -0.26
N THR A 114 -7.15 17.42 -0.97
CA THR A 114 -7.96 17.31 -2.20
C THR A 114 -7.33 18.01 -3.40
N ARG A 115 -6.12 18.57 -3.24
CA ARG A 115 -5.40 19.23 -4.33
C ARG A 115 -4.68 18.22 -5.21
N PRO A 116 -4.35 18.55 -6.47
CA PRO A 116 -3.59 17.64 -7.34
C PRO A 116 -2.23 17.21 -6.77
N ASP A 117 -1.60 18.04 -5.95
CA ASP A 117 -0.31 17.78 -5.30
C ASP A 117 -0.44 17.03 -3.96
N ASP A 118 -1.65 16.65 -3.56
CA ASP A 118 -1.88 15.83 -2.37
C ASP A 118 -1.67 14.34 -2.65
N LEU A 119 -1.37 13.60 -1.57
CA LEU A 119 -1.14 12.17 -1.60
C LEU A 119 -2.37 11.42 -1.12
N ALA A 120 -2.66 10.30 -1.78
CA ALA A 120 -3.61 9.31 -1.32
C ALA A 120 -2.99 7.91 -1.41
N GLY A 121 -3.06 7.13 -0.34
CA GLY A 121 -2.49 5.79 -0.35
C GLY A 121 -2.39 5.12 1.02
N ALA A 122 -1.48 4.17 1.11
CA ALA A 122 -1.16 3.45 2.32
C ALA A 122 0.22 3.84 2.85
N LEU A 123 0.28 4.18 4.13
CA LEU A 123 1.51 4.48 4.86
C LEU A 123 1.74 3.39 5.90
N THR A 124 2.97 2.87 6.00
CA THR A 124 3.33 1.84 6.98
C THR A 124 4.50 2.31 7.81
N TYR A 125 4.35 2.23 9.12
CA TYR A 125 5.37 2.56 10.12
C TYR A 125 5.93 1.25 10.69
N TYR A 126 7.25 1.08 10.61
CA TYR A 126 7.93 -0.12 11.11
C TYR A 126 8.74 0.20 12.36
N PHE A 127 8.48 -0.54 13.44
CA PHE A 127 9.12 -0.35 14.73
C PHE A 127 10.02 -1.52 15.08
N ASP A 128 11.13 -1.25 15.76
CA ASP A 128 11.97 -2.28 16.36
C ASP A 128 11.36 -2.85 17.66
N SER A 129 12.05 -3.80 18.29
CA SER A 129 11.69 -4.38 19.58
C SER A 129 11.62 -3.36 20.73
N HIS A 130 12.28 -2.21 20.59
CA HIS A 130 12.25 -1.11 21.55
C HIS A 130 11.16 -0.07 21.24
N GLN A 131 10.24 -0.40 20.32
CA GLN A 131 9.17 0.50 19.87
C GLN A 131 9.68 1.83 19.30
N ARG A 132 10.87 1.84 18.70
CA ARG A 132 11.39 3.00 17.97
C ARG A 132 11.11 2.83 16.48
N LEU A 133 10.55 3.86 15.86
CA LEU A 133 10.26 3.87 14.42
C LEU A 133 11.54 3.78 13.60
N GLN A 134 11.77 2.71 12.84
CA GLN A 134 12.99 2.54 12.05
C GLN A 134 12.78 2.80 10.57
N ARG A 135 11.57 2.60 10.05
CA ARG A 135 11.28 2.80 8.63
C ARG A 135 9.85 3.26 8.41
N ILE A 136 9.68 4.13 7.42
CA ILE A 136 8.37 4.54 6.90
C ILE A 136 8.30 4.13 5.44
N THR A 137 7.22 3.47 5.04
CA THR A 137 6.97 3.15 3.63
C THR A 137 5.63 3.68 3.18
N PHE A 138 5.54 4.14 1.95
CA PHE A 138 4.32 4.63 1.35
C PHE A 138 4.10 4.01 -0.02
N HIS A 139 2.85 3.66 -0.29
CA HIS A 139 2.37 3.23 -1.60
C HIS A 139 1.08 3.97 -1.92
N GLY A 140 1.08 4.75 -2.98
CA GLY A 140 -0.09 5.56 -3.31
C GLY A 140 0.01 6.28 -4.65
N THR A 141 -0.78 7.33 -4.77
CA THR A 141 -0.89 8.15 -5.97
C THR A 141 -0.90 9.63 -5.66
N THR A 142 -0.55 10.42 -6.67
CA THR A 142 -0.71 11.88 -6.69
C THR A 142 -0.95 12.36 -8.12
N GLY A 143 -1.51 13.56 -8.26
CA GLY A 143 -1.60 14.27 -9.53
C GLY A 143 -0.31 14.99 -9.91
N ASP A 144 0.44 15.46 -8.91
CA ASP A 144 1.68 16.21 -9.07
C ASP A 144 2.66 15.90 -7.93
N ALA A 145 3.77 15.24 -8.28
CA ALA A 145 4.77 14.83 -7.30
C ALA A 145 5.74 15.94 -6.86
N ARG A 146 5.68 17.15 -7.44
CA ARG A 146 6.68 18.21 -7.17
C ARG A 146 6.76 18.60 -5.70
N LYS A 147 5.61 18.75 -5.03
CA LYS A 147 5.53 19.07 -3.59
C LYS A 147 6.20 17.98 -2.74
N LEU A 148 5.94 16.71 -3.04
CA LEU A 148 6.54 15.58 -2.35
C LEU A 148 8.06 15.52 -2.58
N ILE A 149 8.52 15.67 -3.82
CA ILE A 149 9.95 15.64 -4.16
C ILE A 149 10.69 16.75 -3.42
N TYR A 150 10.15 17.97 -3.44
CA TYR A 150 10.74 19.10 -2.72
C TYR A 150 10.81 18.83 -1.21
N PHE A 151 9.73 18.35 -0.61
CA PHE A 151 9.69 18.01 0.81
C PHE A 151 10.72 16.93 1.17
N LEU A 152 10.80 15.84 0.39
CA LEU A 152 11.73 14.75 0.65
C LEU A 152 13.20 15.16 0.44
N GLY A 153 13.46 15.97 -0.59
CA GLY A 153 14.78 16.56 -0.85
C GLY A 153 15.22 17.45 0.31
N ALA A 154 14.37 18.38 0.73
CA ALA A 154 14.67 19.33 1.80
C ALA A 154 14.80 18.67 3.19
N ARG A 155 13.94 17.69 3.50
CA ARG A 155 13.87 17.10 4.84
C ARG A 155 14.80 15.90 5.04
N PHE A 156 14.96 15.07 4.02
CA PHE A 156 15.67 13.79 4.12
C PHE A 156 16.87 13.67 3.15
N GLY A 157 17.11 14.67 2.30
CA GLY A 157 18.27 14.67 1.40
C GLY A 157 18.10 13.76 0.18
N PHE A 158 16.87 13.55 -0.30
CA PHE A 158 16.64 12.81 -1.54
C PHE A 158 17.29 13.51 -2.73
N VAL A 159 18.09 12.77 -3.48
CA VAL A 159 18.73 13.22 -4.72
C VAL A 159 18.28 12.36 -5.90
N ARG A 160 18.23 12.97 -7.09
CA ARG A 160 17.76 12.29 -8.30
C ARG A 160 18.74 11.19 -8.72
N LEU A 161 18.20 10.03 -9.05
CA LEU A 161 18.94 8.89 -9.60
C LEU A 161 18.65 8.78 -11.10
N LEU A 162 19.70 8.73 -11.91
CA LEU A 162 19.56 8.44 -13.34
C LEU A 162 19.32 6.94 -13.53
N THR A 163 18.23 6.62 -14.24
CA THR A 163 17.83 5.26 -14.55
C THR A 163 17.65 5.11 -16.05
N ASN A 164 17.88 3.90 -16.56
CA ASN A 164 17.65 3.54 -17.97
C ASN A 164 16.19 3.14 -18.25
N ASP A 165 15.30 3.23 -17.24
CA ASP A 165 13.87 3.01 -17.40
C ASP A 165 13.16 4.34 -17.70
N PRO A 166 12.65 4.56 -18.93
CA PRO A 166 12.01 5.81 -19.33
C PRO A 166 10.68 6.06 -18.60
N GLY A 167 10.07 5.02 -18.03
CA GLY A 167 8.82 5.11 -17.26
C GLY A 167 9.03 5.38 -15.77
N LEU A 168 10.29 5.51 -15.32
CA LEU A 168 10.64 5.65 -13.91
C LEU A 168 11.42 6.94 -13.66
N VAL A 169 10.90 7.75 -12.75
CA VAL A 169 11.69 8.80 -12.11
C VAL A 169 12.05 8.30 -10.72
N ALA A 170 13.34 8.14 -10.45
CA ALA A 170 13.86 7.63 -9.19
C ALA A 170 14.65 8.69 -8.42
N TYR A 171 14.50 8.68 -7.10
CA TYR A 171 15.33 9.43 -6.17
C TYR A 171 15.79 8.49 -5.06
N HIS A 172 16.94 8.79 -4.45
CA HIS A 172 17.46 8.03 -3.32
C HIS A 172 18.12 8.95 -2.31
N VAL A 173 18.30 8.47 -1.08
CA VAL A 173 19.12 9.15 -0.06
C VAL A 173 20.48 8.47 -0.02
N PRO A 174 21.58 9.16 -0.37
CA PRO A 174 22.91 8.59 -0.29
C PRO A 174 23.23 8.27 1.18
N GLY A 175 23.49 7.00 1.49
CA GLY A 175 23.91 6.58 2.81
C GLY A 175 25.39 6.21 2.87
N PRO A 176 25.90 5.89 4.07
CA PRO A 176 27.27 5.49 4.26
C PRO A 176 27.60 4.22 3.47
N ARG A 177 28.81 4.13 2.92
CA ARG A 177 29.31 2.93 2.21
C ARG A 177 28.45 2.50 1.01
N GLY A 178 27.77 3.44 0.36
CA GLY A 178 26.98 3.18 -0.85
C GLY A 178 25.64 2.47 -0.61
N GLN A 179 25.23 2.28 0.64
CA GLN A 179 23.87 1.84 0.95
C GLN A 179 22.92 3.03 0.89
N SER A 180 21.73 2.84 0.34
CA SER A 180 20.72 3.91 0.29
C SER A 180 19.89 3.91 1.57
N ALA A 181 19.71 5.08 2.18
CA ALA A 181 18.86 5.24 3.36
C ALA A 181 17.37 5.45 3.00
N GLY A 182 17.02 5.44 1.72
CA GLY A 182 15.64 5.52 1.26
C GLY A 182 15.52 5.66 -0.26
N TYR A 183 14.39 5.25 -0.80
CA TYR A 183 14.09 5.33 -2.23
C TYR A 183 12.73 5.97 -2.47
N LEU A 184 12.61 6.65 -3.60
CA LEU A 184 11.37 7.17 -4.13
C LEU A 184 11.30 6.79 -5.60
N HIS A 185 10.25 6.06 -5.96
CA HIS A 185 9.93 5.71 -7.33
C HIS A 185 8.62 6.38 -7.72
N ILE A 186 8.66 7.05 -8.87
CA ILE A 186 7.52 7.73 -9.47
C ILE A 186 7.33 7.15 -10.86
N ARG A 187 6.14 6.62 -11.12
CA ARG A 187 5.76 6.11 -12.43
C ARG A 187 4.48 6.80 -12.90
N PRO A 188 4.34 7.14 -14.19
CA PRO A 188 3.06 7.53 -14.74
C PRO A 188 2.03 6.43 -14.51
N ALA A 189 0.77 6.80 -14.30
CA ALA A 189 -0.31 5.84 -14.32
C ALA A 189 -0.48 5.27 -15.74
N GLY A 190 -0.80 3.97 -15.83
CA GLY A 190 -0.98 3.31 -17.13
C GLY A 190 -2.09 3.90 -17.99
N VAL A 191 -3.02 4.64 -17.37
CA VAL A 191 -4.03 5.44 -18.05
C VAL A 191 -4.18 6.76 -17.29
N VAL A 192 -3.93 7.88 -17.97
CA VAL A 192 -4.16 9.24 -17.45
C VAL A 192 -5.49 9.73 -18.00
N ARG A 193 -6.44 10.06 -17.12
CA ARG A 193 -7.75 10.61 -17.50
C ARG A 193 -7.87 12.03 -16.98
N SER A 194 -8.36 12.96 -17.79
CA SER A 194 -8.64 14.34 -17.36
C SER A 194 -9.64 14.41 -16.20
N THR A 195 -10.52 13.41 -16.08
CA THR A 195 -11.51 13.28 -15.00
C THR A 195 -10.93 12.84 -13.65
N HIS A 196 -9.65 12.43 -13.60
CA HIS A 196 -9.00 11.90 -12.39
C HIS A 196 -7.65 12.59 -12.14
N PRO A 197 -7.65 13.90 -11.78
CA PRO A 197 -6.44 14.70 -11.66
C PRO A 197 -5.48 14.23 -10.56
N HIS A 198 -5.91 13.37 -9.62
CA HIS A 198 -5.11 12.93 -8.46
C HIS A 198 -4.39 11.59 -8.68
N THR A 199 -4.55 10.95 -9.83
CA THR A 199 -4.01 9.60 -10.10
C THR A 199 -3.12 9.57 -11.33
N HIS A 200 -2.45 10.68 -11.65
CA HIS A 200 -1.52 10.76 -12.77
C HIS A 200 -0.23 10.00 -12.51
N PHE A 201 0.20 9.94 -11.25
CA PHE A 201 1.43 9.25 -10.84
C PHE A 201 1.15 8.21 -9.77
N ARG A 202 1.82 7.07 -9.90
CA ARG A 202 1.97 6.09 -8.84
C ARG A 202 3.31 6.32 -8.15
N LEU A 203 3.26 6.37 -6.83
CA LEU A 203 4.38 6.64 -5.97
C LEU A 203 4.62 5.46 -5.05
N THR A 204 5.88 5.09 -4.90
CA THR A 204 6.33 4.26 -3.79
C THR A 204 7.56 4.87 -3.18
N PHE A 205 7.60 5.02 -1.87
CA PHE A 205 8.82 5.40 -1.19
C PHE A 205 9.03 4.60 0.09
N ASP A 206 10.30 4.48 0.47
CA ASP A 206 10.74 3.97 1.75
C ASP A 206 11.83 4.91 2.28
N ILE A 207 11.78 5.17 3.58
CA ILE A 207 12.72 6.05 4.27
C ILE A 207 13.12 5.33 5.55
N GLU A 208 14.42 5.16 5.74
CA GLU A 208 14.99 4.66 6.98
C GLU A 208 15.23 5.80 7.97
N ARG A 209 15.28 5.46 9.26
CA ARG A 209 15.59 6.43 10.31
C ARG A 209 16.93 7.11 9.99
N PRO A 210 16.95 8.45 9.88
CA PRO A 210 18.18 9.20 9.72
C PRO A 210 19.15 8.90 10.86
N THR A 211 20.34 8.40 10.53
CA THR A 211 21.44 8.15 11.49
C THR A 211 22.42 9.30 11.58
N TRP A 212 22.24 10.35 10.77
CA TRP A 212 23.10 11.53 10.79
C TRP A 212 22.72 12.48 11.93
N ARG A 213 23.69 12.77 12.79
CA ARG A 213 23.79 13.94 13.64
C ARG A 213 25.08 14.66 13.27
#